data_AF-A0A9E2YW32-F1
#
_entry.id   AF-A0A9E2YW32-F1
#
_cell.length_a   1.000
_cell.length_b   1.000
_cell.length_c   1.000
_cell.angle_alpha   90.00
_cell.angle_beta   90.00
_cell.angle_gamma   90.00
#
_symmetry.space_group_name_H-M   'P 1'
#
loop_
_entity.id
_entity.type
_entity.pdbx_description
1 polymer ?
#
loop_
_entity_poly.entity_id
_entity_poly.type
_entity_poly.pdbx_seq_one_letter_code
_entity_poly.pdbx_strand_id
1 'polypeptide(L)'
;ASPQARILDGRGNDITSQITEGQLAASLQIQNSNIPGYQASLDTLAKGLADQVNAALAQGVDASGAAPSTNLFTYNPAGAASTLAVTPSFTPDQIAAASPGAPGGNGNALSLAALGTAVGLNGYTFTGFYGSVATQVGQDISDAQSSSDAQNQVLTQAQNLRQQVSGVSLDEEAANLVEWQKAYDATSKMISVVNSLTDSALSLIPTTG
;
A
#
# COMPACT_ATOMS: atom_id res chain seq x y z
N ALA A 1 14.83 -13.78 7.61
CA ALA A 1 13.70 -13.54 6.71
C ALA A 1 12.50 -13.15 7.56
N SER A 2 11.91 -11.98 7.31
CA SER A 2 10.66 -11.59 7.97
C SER A 2 9.57 -12.61 7.61
N PRO A 3 8.79 -13.11 8.59
CA PRO A 3 7.73 -14.06 8.30
C PRO A 3 6.69 -13.41 7.39
N GLN A 4 6.38 -14.08 6.27
CA GLN A 4 5.32 -13.65 5.36
C GLN A 4 3.95 -14.01 5.96
N ALA A 5 3.02 -13.08 5.92
CA ALA A 5 1.63 -13.35 6.25
C ALA A 5 1.02 -14.30 5.23
N ARG A 6 0.21 -15.23 5.73
CA ARG A 6 -0.44 -16.29 4.96
C ARG A 6 -1.92 -16.29 5.26
N ILE A 7 -2.73 -16.51 4.24
CA ILE A 7 -4.17 -16.73 4.36
C ILE A 7 -4.43 -18.22 4.18
N LEU A 8 -5.14 -18.82 5.14
CA LEU A 8 -5.49 -20.24 5.11
C LEU A 8 -6.99 -20.41 4.90
N ASP A 9 -7.39 -21.42 4.11
CA ASP A 9 -8.79 -21.84 4.01
C ASP A 9 -9.24 -22.60 5.27
N GLY A 10 -10.53 -22.92 5.36
CA GLY A 10 -11.09 -23.67 6.51
C GLY A 10 -10.55 -25.09 6.69
N ARG A 11 -9.70 -25.58 5.77
CA ARG A 11 -9.02 -26.88 5.84
C ARG A 11 -7.51 -26.73 6.10
N GLY A 12 -7.03 -25.50 6.28
CA GLY A 12 -5.62 -25.18 6.54
C GLY A 12 -4.75 -25.05 5.28
N ASN A 13 -5.33 -25.04 4.07
CA ASN A 13 -4.56 -24.85 2.84
C ASN A 13 -4.21 -23.38 2.63
N ASP A 14 -2.99 -23.11 2.16
CA ASP A 14 -2.57 -21.75 1.83
C ASP A 14 -3.25 -21.25 0.55
N ILE A 15 -4.00 -20.16 0.69
CA ILE A 15 -4.71 -19.50 -0.40
C ILE A 15 -4.21 -18.06 -0.63
N THR A 16 -3.06 -17.69 -0.05
CA THR A 16 -2.53 -16.32 -0.12
C THR A 16 -2.40 -15.80 -1.55
N SER A 17 -1.94 -16.66 -2.47
CA SER A 17 -1.78 -16.30 -3.89
C SER A 17 -3.11 -16.13 -4.63
N GLN A 18 -4.22 -16.60 -4.07
CA GLN A 18 -5.57 -16.45 -4.63
C GLN A 18 -6.19 -15.11 -4.22
N ILE A 19 -5.64 -14.44 -3.20
CA ILE A 19 -6.11 -13.14 -2.74
C ILE A 19 -5.37 -12.04 -3.52
N THR A 20 -5.91 -11.71 -4.69
CA THR A 20 -5.31 -10.73 -5.61
C THR A 20 -6.02 -9.39 -5.64
N GLU A 21 -7.22 -9.30 -5.05
CA GLU A 21 -8.06 -8.11 -5.10
C GLU A 21 -8.53 -7.65 -3.71
N GLY A 22 -8.98 -6.39 -3.65
CA GLY A 22 -9.54 -5.78 -2.45
C GLY A 22 -8.51 -5.43 -1.38
N GLN A 23 -9.02 -5.02 -0.22
CA GLN A 23 -8.21 -4.50 0.89
C GLN A 23 -7.26 -5.56 1.49
N LEU A 24 -7.66 -6.83 1.46
CA LEU A 24 -6.84 -7.92 1.98
C LEU A 24 -5.62 -8.16 1.08
N ALA A 25 -5.79 -8.18 -0.24
CA ALA A 25 -4.67 -8.29 -1.18
C ALA A 25 -3.68 -7.13 -1.03
N ALA A 26 -4.19 -5.90 -0.91
CA ALA A 26 -3.36 -4.72 -0.67
C ALA A 26 -2.56 -4.84 0.64
N SER A 27 -3.20 -5.31 1.72
CA SER A 27 -2.53 -5.52 3.02
C SER A 27 -1.45 -6.58 2.94
N LEU A 28 -1.71 -7.69 2.22
CA LEU A 28 -0.72 -8.74 1.97
C LEU A 28 0.45 -8.21 1.15
N GLN A 29 0.21 -7.39 0.14
CA GLN A 29 1.27 -6.78 -0.67
C GLN A 29 2.17 -5.89 0.19
N ILE A 30 1.58 -5.00 1.01
CA ILE A 30 2.32 -4.13 1.92
C ILE A 30 3.18 -4.95 2.89
N GLN A 31 2.60 -5.98 3.51
CA GLN A 31 3.27 -6.77 4.54
C GLN A 31 4.32 -7.73 3.98
N ASN A 32 4.06 -8.36 2.84
CA ASN A 32 4.92 -9.40 2.29
C ASN A 32 5.93 -8.88 1.26
N SER A 33 5.69 -7.70 0.68
CA SER A 33 6.53 -7.15 -0.40
C SER A 33 7.10 -5.76 -0.06
N ASN A 34 6.26 -4.74 0.13
CA ASN A 34 6.75 -3.36 0.28
C ASN A 34 7.59 -3.18 1.56
N ILE A 35 7.05 -3.56 2.73
CA ILE A 35 7.78 -3.42 4.00
C ILE A 35 9.08 -4.24 4.00
N PRO A 36 9.09 -5.54 3.62
CA PRO A 36 10.33 -6.29 3.51
C PRO A 36 11.33 -5.69 2.50
N GLY A 37 10.85 -5.13 1.38
CA GLY A 37 11.70 -4.45 0.40
C GLY A 37 12.39 -3.20 0.98
N TYR A 38 11.65 -2.39 1.73
CA TYR A 38 12.23 -1.23 2.43
C TYR A 38 13.21 -1.67 3.53
N GLN A 39 12.87 -2.71 4.31
CA GLN A 39 13.76 -3.28 5.32
C GLN A 39 15.07 -3.78 4.69
N ALA A 40 15.00 -4.52 3.59
CA ALA A 40 16.18 -5.01 2.88
C ALA A 40 17.07 -3.87 2.35
N SER A 41 16.45 -2.77 1.92
CA SER A 41 17.19 -1.58 1.49
C SER A 41 17.91 -0.92 2.67
N LEU A 42 17.24 -0.78 3.82
CA LEU A 42 17.88 -0.28 5.05
C LEU A 42 19.00 -1.22 5.52
N ASP A 43 18.80 -2.54 5.45
CA ASP A 43 19.83 -3.53 5.77
C ASP A 43 21.05 -3.39 4.87
N THR A 44 20.83 -3.14 3.57
CA THR A 44 21.91 -2.89 2.60
C THR A 44 22.71 -1.64 2.98
N LEU A 45 22.03 -0.57 3.39
CA LEU A 45 22.67 0.66 3.86
C LEU A 45 23.51 0.43 5.12
N ALA A 46 22.93 -0.20 6.14
CA ALA A 46 23.59 -0.46 7.41
C ALA A 46 24.80 -1.38 7.25
N LYS A 47 24.65 -2.46 6.45
CA LYS A 47 25.73 -3.37 6.07
C LYS A 47 26.85 -2.63 5.35
N GLY A 48 26.51 -1.85 4.33
CA GLY A 48 27.47 -1.09 3.55
C GLY A 48 28.29 -0.11 4.40
N LEU A 49 27.61 0.63 5.29
CA LEU A 49 28.26 1.54 6.23
C LEU A 49 29.22 0.79 7.16
N ALA A 50 28.73 -0.26 7.83
CA ALA A 50 29.52 -1.05 8.77
C ALA A 50 30.75 -1.67 8.11
N ASP A 51 30.55 -2.34 6.98
CA ASP A 51 31.62 -3.05 6.26
C ASP A 51 32.68 -2.05 5.75
N GLN A 52 32.28 -0.91 5.18
CA GLN A 52 33.23 0.07 4.66
C GLN A 52 34.02 0.80 5.76
N VAL A 53 33.36 1.18 6.86
CA VAL A 53 34.06 1.81 7.99
C VAL A 53 35.02 0.82 8.66
N ASN A 54 34.59 -0.42 8.88
CA ASN A 54 35.44 -1.46 9.43
C ASN A 54 36.64 -1.75 8.51
N ALA A 55 36.41 -1.84 7.20
CA ALA A 55 37.47 -2.06 6.22
C ALA A 55 38.48 -0.91 6.21
N ALA A 56 38.02 0.35 6.27
CA ALA A 56 38.90 1.51 6.36
C ALA A 56 39.71 1.51 7.67
N LEU A 57 39.08 1.25 8.82
CA LEU A 57 39.78 1.16 10.11
C LEU A 57 40.85 0.06 10.09
N ALA A 58 40.57 -1.09 9.48
CA ALA A 58 41.52 -2.20 9.37
C ALA A 58 42.79 -1.87 8.56
N GLN A 59 42.79 -0.81 7.74
CA GLN A 59 43.97 -0.33 7.02
C GLN A 59 44.84 0.64 7.84
N GLY A 60 44.34 1.12 8.97
CA GLY A 60 45.05 2.05 9.83
C GLY A 60 45.80 1.39 10.97
N VAL A 61 46.43 2.23 11.78
CA VAL A 61 46.97 1.89 13.09
C VAL A 61 46.54 2.90 14.13
N ASP A 62 46.50 2.47 15.39
CA ASP A 62 46.23 3.33 16.54
C ASP A 62 47.46 4.19 16.92
N ALA A 63 47.36 4.91 18.04
CA ALA A 63 48.43 5.76 18.55
C ALA A 63 49.70 5.00 18.94
N SER A 64 49.60 3.70 19.22
CA SER A 64 50.73 2.81 19.53
C SER A 64 51.33 2.14 18.28
N GLY A 65 50.72 2.35 17.12
CA GLY A 65 51.11 1.68 15.87
C GLY A 65 50.51 0.27 15.71
N ALA A 66 49.55 -0.12 16.55
CA ALA A 66 48.88 -1.41 16.45
C ALA A 66 47.65 -1.32 15.52
N ALA A 67 47.41 -2.41 14.78
CA ALA A 67 46.18 -2.56 13.99
C ALA A 67 44.98 -2.87 14.90
N PRO A 68 43.73 -2.56 14.49
CA PRO A 68 42.55 -2.92 15.25
C PRO A 68 42.47 -4.43 15.49
N SER A 69 42.21 -4.82 16.75
CA SER A 69 42.01 -6.23 17.12
C SER A 69 40.58 -6.72 16.91
N THR A 70 39.64 -5.78 16.70
CA THR A 70 38.23 -6.05 16.45
C THR A 70 37.62 -4.94 15.59
N ASN A 71 36.49 -5.24 14.95
CA ASN A 71 35.74 -4.28 14.15
C ASN A 71 35.03 -3.25 15.03
N LEU A 72 34.91 -2.01 14.56
CA LEU A 72 34.12 -0.98 15.24
C LEU A 72 32.64 -1.33 15.23
N PHE A 73 32.09 -1.68 14.06
CA PHE A 73 30.69 -2.02 13.91
C PHE A 73 30.47 -3.53 13.81
N THR A 74 29.39 -3.99 14.43
CA THR A 74 28.87 -5.35 14.32
C THR A 74 27.37 -5.32 14.00
N TYR A 75 26.87 -6.36 13.36
CA TYR A 75 25.46 -6.52 13.03
C TYR A 75 25.14 -8.00 12.77
N ASN A 76 23.86 -8.37 12.87
CA ASN A 76 23.37 -9.65 12.39
C ASN A 76 23.03 -9.54 10.89
N PRO A 77 23.62 -10.35 10.00
CA PRO A 77 23.35 -10.30 8.57
C PRO A 77 21.86 -10.50 8.19
N ALA A 78 21.06 -11.11 9.05
CA ALA A 78 19.63 -11.31 8.83
C ALA A 78 18.76 -10.06 9.12
N GLY A 79 19.34 -9.00 9.66
CA GLY A 79 18.66 -7.73 10.01
C GLY A 79 19.69 -6.67 10.38
N ALA A 80 20.54 -6.31 9.42
CA ALA A 80 21.69 -5.45 9.66
C ALA A 80 21.28 -4.08 10.21
N ALA A 81 20.20 -3.48 9.68
CA ALA A 81 19.75 -2.15 10.10
C ALA A 81 19.23 -2.13 11.54
N SER A 82 18.51 -3.16 11.97
CA SER A 82 17.94 -3.23 13.33
C SER A 82 18.94 -3.66 14.39
N THR A 83 20.08 -4.23 13.98
CA THR A 83 21.09 -4.79 14.89
C THR A 83 22.45 -4.11 14.79
N LEU A 84 22.60 -3.10 13.95
CA LEU A 84 23.83 -2.34 13.82
C LEU A 84 24.21 -1.72 15.16
N ALA A 85 25.39 -2.05 15.65
CA ALA A 85 25.90 -1.57 16.91
C ALA A 85 27.42 -1.39 16.86
N VAL A 86 27.94 -0.60 17.79
CA VAL A 86 29.37 -0.59 18.08
C VAL A 86 29.72 -1.88 18.85
N THR A 87 30.81 -2.54 18.47
CA THR A 87 31.28 -3.74 19.15
C THR A 87 31.57 -3.44 20.62
N PRO A 88 30.98 -4.16 21.60
CA PRO A 88 31.10 -3.81 23.02
C PRO A 88 32.53 -3.81 23.58
N SER A 89 33.42 -4.62 23.00
CA SER A 89 34.83 -4.69 23.40
C SER A 89 35.70 -3.65 22.70
N PHE A 90 35.14 -2.83 21.79
CA PHE A 90 35.88 -1.81 21.08
C PHE A 90 36.09 -0.60 22.00
N THR A 91 37.34 -0.20 22.21
CA THR A 91 37.69 0.97 23.03
C THR A 91 38.17 2.13 22.16
N PRO A 92 38.07 3.39 22.62
CA PRO A 92 38.55 4.54 21.85
C PRO A 92 40.02 4.47 21.43
N ASP A 93 40.87 3.85 22.26
CA ASP A 93 42.29 3.67 21.96
C ASP A 93 42.54 2.73 20.76
N GLN A 94 41.55 1.94 20.35
CA GLN A 94 41.62 1.05 19.19
C GLN A 94 41.19 1.74 17.88
N ILE A 95 40.87 3.05 17.92
CA ILE A 95 40.56 3.81 16.71
C ILE A 95 41.86 3.98 15.92
N ALA A 96 41.97 3.21 14.85
CA ALA A 96 43.08 3.23 13.92
C ALA A 96 43.05 4.46 12.99
N ALA A 97 43.24 5.65 13.53
CA ALA A 97 43.17 6.93 12.81
C ALA A 97 44.41 7.23 11.95
N ALA A 98 45.55 6.61 12.26
CA ALA A 98 46.81 6.84 11.57
C ALA A 98 47.03 5.85 10.43
N SER A 99 47.89 6.21 9.47
CA SER A 99 48.38 5.26 8.47
C SER A 99 49.56 4.45 9.07
N PRO A 100 49.77 3.17 8.69
CA PRO A 100 50.82 2.33 9.28
C PRO A 100 52.24 2.91 9.23
N GLY A 101 52.56 3.70 8.19
CA GLY A 101 53.86 4.34 8.04
C GLY A 101 54.03 5.68 8.78
N ALA A 102 52.98 6.18 9.44
CA ALA A 102 53.01 7.41 10.21
C ALA A 102 52.10 7.32 11.46
N PRO A 103 52.42 6.44 12.44
CA PRO A 103 51.69 6.38 13.70
C PRO A 103 51.58 7.75 14.37
N GLY A 104 50.40 8.06 14.93
CA GLY A 104 50.08 9.39 15.46
C GLY A 104 49.64 10.42 14.41
N GLY A 105 49.67 10.09 13.12
CA GLY A 105 49.06 10.89 12.05
C GLY A 105 47.54 10.70 11.93
N ASN A 106 46.93 11.35 10.95
CA ASN A 106 45.48 11.31 10.69
C ASN A 106 45.12 10.79 9.28
N GLY A 107 46.05 10.13 8.59
CA GLY A 107 45.86 9.70 7.19
C GLY A 107 44.67 8.74 7.00
N ASN A 108 44.48 7.80 7.93
CA ASN A 108 43.33 6.90 7.87
C ASN A 108 42.03 7.61 8.29
N ALA A 109 42.10 8.54 9.26
CA ALA A 109 40.97 9.37 9.62
C ALA A 109 40.46 10.24 8.45
N LEU A 110 41.36 10.75 7.60
CA LEU A 110 40.98 11.46 6.38
C LEU A 110 40.30 10.52 5.37
N SER A 111 40.77 9.27 5.26
CA SER A 111 40.17 8.25 4.40
C SER A 111 38.76 7.87 4.89
N LEU A 112 38.58 7.73 6.20
CA LEU A 112 37.27 7.54 6.83
C LEU A 112 36.33 8.73 6.58
N ALA A 113 36.83 9.96 6.71
CA ALA A 113 36.05 11.16 6.41
C ALA A 113 35.61 11.21 4.94
N ALA A 114 36.48 10.77 4.01
CA ALA A 114 36.16 10.70 2.60
C ALA A 114 35.02 9.70 2.27
N LEU A 115 34.82 8.65 3.09
CA LEU A 115 33.68 7.74 2.92
C LEU A 115 32.32 8.45 3.02
N GLY A 116 32.24 9.56 3.76
CA GLY A 116 31.00 10.32 3.91
C GLY A 116 30.46 10.89 2.59
N THR A 117 31.33 11.12 1.61
CA THR A 117 30.96 11.62 0.27
C THR A 117 31.31 10.65 -0.86
N ALA A 118 31.95 9.53 -0.54
CA ALA A 118 32.33 8.53 -1.52
C ALA A 118 31.11 7.80 -2.10
N VAL A 119 31.17 7.51 -3.39
CA VAL A 119 30.22 6.62 -4.07
C VAL A 119 30.67 5.19 -3.82
N GLY A 120 30.15 4.59 -2.76
CA GLY A 120 30.58 3.27 -2.27
C GLY A 120 29.46 2.25 -2.16
N LEU A 121 28.19 2.64 -2.33
CA LEU A 121 27.04 1.76 -2.10
C LEU A 121 26.14 1.73 -3.33
N ASN A 122 26.26 0.69 -4.16
CA ASN A 122 25.45 0.48 -5.36
C ASN A 122 25.42 1.71 -6.30
N GLY A 123 26.54 2.43 -6.44
CA GLY A 123 26.61 3.64 -7.27
C GLY A 123 26.10 4.92 -6.58
N TYR A 124 25.77 4.87 -5.28
CA TYR A 124 25.38 6.01 -4.47
C TYR A 124 26.37 6.30 -3.33
N THR A 125 26.33 7.54 -2.83
CA THR A 125 26.81 7.85 -1.47
C THR A 125 25.83 7.26 -0.44
N PHE A 126 26.23 7.13 0.82
CA PHE A 126 25.31 6.64 1.87
C PHE A 126 24.04 7.50 1.98
N THR A 127 24.19 8.82 1.92
CA THR A 127 23.07 9.78 1.95
C THR A 127 22.23 9.72 0.67
N GLY A 128 22.85 9.53 -0.49
CA GLY A 128 22.16 9.36 -1.77
C GLY A 128 21.36 8.07 -1.81
N PHE A 129 21.91 6.97 -1.28
CA PHE A 129 21.21 5.69 -1.19
C PHE A 129 20.00 5.81 -0.26
N TYR A 130 20.17 6.37 0.95
CA TYR A 130 19.06 6.62 1.86
C TYR A 130 17.98 7.52 1.22
N GLY A 131 18.41 8.57 0.50
CA GLY A 131 17.53 9.44 -0.28
C GLY A 131 16.71 8.66 -1.30
N SER A 132 17.33 7.73 -2.03
CA SER A 132 16.62 6.88 -3.01
C SER A 132 15.57 5.98 -2.37
N VAL A 133 15.83 5.42 -1.18
CA VAL A 133 14.86 4.64 -0.41
C VAL A 133 13.67 5.52 0.00
N ALA A 134 13.93 6.72 0.51
CA ALA A 134 12.87 7.67 0.87
C ALA A 134 12.04 8.11 -0.35
N THR A 135 12.69 8.34 -1.50
CA THR A 135 12.01 8.63 -2.77
C THR A 135 11.13 7.47 -3.22
N GLN A 136 11.61 6.24 -3.14
CA GLN A 136 10.82 5.06 -3.50
C GLN A 136 9.57 4.94 -2.62
N VAL A 137 9.72 5.09 -1.31
CA VAL A 137 8.57 5.08 -0.38
C VAL A 137 7.56 6.18 -0.75
N GLY A 138 8.05 7.39 -1.05
CA GLY A 138 7.19 8.49 -1.49
C GLY A 138 6.45 8.21 -2.79
N GLN A 139 7.13 7.60 -3.77
CA GLN A 139 6.54 7.20 -5.04
C GLN A 139 5.45 6.14 -4.84
N ASP A 140 5.74 5.08 -4.09
CA ASP A 140 4.77 4.02 -3.78
C ASP A 140 3.49 4.57 -3.11
N ILE A 141 3.64 5.53 -2.19
CA ILE A 141 2.51 6.22 -1.55
C ILE A 141 1.73 7.07 -2.56
N SER A 142 2.43 7.84 -3.40
CA SER A 142 1.81 8.68 -4.42
C SER A 142 1.03 7.84 -5.44
N ASP A 143 1.57 6.69 -5.85
CA ASP A 143 0.94 5.77 -6.78
C ASP A 143 -0.28 5.11 -6.14
N ALA A 144 -0.17 4.68 -4.88
CA ALA A 144 -1.29 4.12 -4.13
C ALA A 144 -2.44 5.13 -3.97
N GLN A 145 -2.13 6.39 -3.68
CA GLN A 145 -3.13 7.46 -3.58
C GLN A 145 -3.80 7.71 -4.94
N SER A 146 -3.02 7.84 -6.01
CA SER A 146 -3.53 8.07 -7.35
C SER A 146 -4.44 6.91 -7.82
N SER A 147 -4.04 5.67 -7.53
CA SER A 147 -4.85 4.49 -7.83
C SER A 147 -6.14 4.45 -7.01
N SER A 148 -6.09 4.81 -5.73
CA SER A 148 -7.27 4.91 -4.86
C SER A 148 -8.26 5.94 -5.39
N ASP A 149 -7.77 7.13 -5.78
CA ASP A 149 -8.60 8.20 -6.32
C ASP A 149 -9.26 7.80 -7.65
N ALA A 150 -8.51 7.14 -8.54
CA ALA A 150 -9.05 6.61 -9.79
C ALA A 150 -10.13 5.55 -9.54
N GLN A 151 -9.92 4.62 -8.59
CA GLN A 151 -10.90 3.61 -8.24
C GLN A 151 -12.17 4.21 -7.63
N ASN A 152 -12.04 5.25 -6.81
CA ASN A 152 -13.18 5.99 -6.27
C ASN A 152 -13.99 6.68 -7.38
N GLN A 153 -13.33 7.28 -8.37
CA GLN A 153 -14.02 7.88 -9.52
C GLN A 153 -14.79 6.83 -10.35
N VAL A 154 -14.20 5.65 -10.57
CA VAL A 154 -14.87 4.55 -11.26
C VAL A 154 -16.08 4.06 -10.44
N LEU A 155 -15.93 3.94 -9.12
CA LEU A 155 -17.03 3.57 -8.22
C LEU A 155 -18.19 4.58 -8.31
N THR A 156 -17.90 5.88 -8.25
CA THR A 156 -18.91 6.93 -8.38
C THR A 156 -19.62 6.86 -9.74
N GLN A 157 -18.88 6.66 -10.83
CA GLN A 157 -19.47 6.51 -12.17
C GLN A 157 -20.39 5.28 -12.25
N ALA A 158 -19.95 4.13 -11.75
CA ALA A 158 -20.75 2.91 -11.72
C ALA A 158 -22.02 3.08 -10.87
N GLN A 159 -21.93 3.77 -9.74
CA GLN A 159 -23.09 4.09 -8.90
C GLN A 159 -24.08 4.99 -9.63
N ASN A 160 -23.62 6.01 -10.35
CA ASN A 160 -24.46 6.91 -11.14
C ASN A 160 -25.14 6.17 -12.30
N LEU A 161 -24.41 5.33 -13.04
CA LEU A 161 -25.00 4.50 -14.11
C LEU A 161 -26.06 3.54 -13.56
N ARG A 162 -25.79 2.92 -12.40
CA ARG A 162 -26.78 2.08 -11.71
C ARG A 162 -28.03 2.88 -11.32
N GLN A 163 -27.86 4.10 -10.82
CA GLN A 163 -28.98 4.99 -10.50
C GLN A 163 -29.75 5.46 -11.76
N GLN A 164 -29.11 5.58 -12.92
CA GLN A 164 -29.82 5.92 -14.16
C GLN A 164 -30.68 4.76 -14.69
N VAL A 165 -30.18 3.53 -14.60
CA VAL A 165 -30.87 2.34 -15.12
C VAL A 165 -31.90 1.79 -14.12
N SER A 166 -31.56 1.78 -12.83
CA SER A 166 -32.40 1.23 -11.76
C SER A 166 -33.04 2.30 -10.89
N GLY A 167 -32.83 3.58 -11.21
CA GLY A 167 -33.51 4.69 -10.57
C GLY A 167 -34.96 4.73 -11.03
N VAL A 168 -35.85 4.63 -10.07
CA VAL A 168 -37.27 4.85 -10.26
C VAL A 168 -37.52 6.36 -10.14
N SER A 169 -38.10 6.97 -11.16
CA SER A 169 -38.56 8.35 -11.06
C SER A 169 -39.89 8.39 -10.31
N LEU A 170 -39.88 8.90 -9.08
CA LEU A 170 -41.09 9.03 -8.26
C LEU A 170 -42.16 9.88 -8.96
N ASP A 171 -41.76 10.86 -9.77
CA ASP A 171 -42.68 11.69 -10.55
C ASP A 171 -43.33 10.90 -11.70
N GLU A 172 -42.58 9.99 -12.32
CA GLU A 172 -43.06 9.12 -13.39
C GLU A 172 -43.95 8.00 -12.83
N GLU A 173 -43.61 7.45 -11.66
CA GLU A 173 -44.50 6.56 -10.91
C GLU A 173 -45.77 7.27 -10.42
N ALA A 174 -45.68 8.53 -9.98
CA ALA A 174 -46.83 9.33 -9.57
C ALA A 174 -47.73 9.69 -10.76
N ALA A 175 -47.15 10.05 -11.91
CA ALA A 175 -47.89 10.29 -13.14
C ALA A 175 -48.62 9.03 -13.61
N ASN A 176 -47.93 7.89 -13.62
CA ASN A 176 -48.54 6.59 -13.87
C ASN A 176 -49.67 6.33 -12.87
N LEU A 177 -49.45 6.47 -11.56
CA LEU A 177 -50.49 6.27 -10.55
C LEU A 177 -51.75 7.12 -10.79
N VAL A 178 -51.58 8.39 -11.15
CA VAL A 178 -52.72 9.28 -11.50
C VAL A 178 -53.41 8.81 -12.78
N GLU A 179 -52.67 8.34 -13.77
CA GLU A 179 -53.23 7.75 -14.99
C GLU A 179 -54.02 6.47 -14.71
N TRP A 180 -53.48 5.56 -13.89
CA TRP A 180 -54.17 4.34 -13.42
C TRP A 180 -55.44 4.69 -12.64
N GLN A 181 -55.42 5.71 -11.78
CA GLN A 181 -56.61 6.19 -11.08
C GLN A 181 -57.68 6.72 -12.05
N LYS A 182 -57.29 7.55 -13.04
CA LYS A 182 -58.23 8.06 -14.05
C LYS A 182 -58.81 6.95 -14.92
N ALA A 183 -58.00 5.98 -15.33
CA ALA A 183 -58.44 4.82 -16.10
C ALA A 183 -59.44 3.96 -15.30
N TYR A 184 -59.19 3.77 -14.00
CA TYR A 184 -60.11 3.07 -13.10
C TYR A 184 -61.46 3.80 -12.96
N ASP A 185 -61.44 5.12 -12.77
CA ASP A 185 -62.66 5.94 -12.70
C ASP A 185 -63.45 5.92 -14.01
N ALA A 186 -62.76 5.99 -15.15
CA ALA A 186 -63.38 5.90 -16.47
C ALA A 186 -64.04 4.52 -16.69
N THR A 187 -63.35 3.45 -16.30
CA THR A 187 -63.89 2.07 -16.36
C THR A 187 -65.12 1.93 -15.48
N SER A 188 -65.11 2.50 -14.28
CA SER A 188 -66.26 2.50 -13.36
C SER A 188 -67.47 3.23 -13.96
N LYS A 189 -67.26 4.37 -14.61
CA LYS A 189 -68.32 5.09 -15.34
C LYS A 189 -68.85 4.28 -16.53
N MET A 190 -67.97 3.62 -17.29
CA MET A 190 -68.38 2.76 -18.41
C MET A 190 -69.27 1.62 -17.93
N ILE A 191 -68.92 0.95 -16.82
CA ILE A 191 -69.74 -0.09 -16.19
C ILE A 191 -71.12 0.47 -15.79
N SER A 192 -71.16 1.65 -15.18
CA SER A 192 -72.43 2.31 -14.82
C SER A 192 -73.30 2.62 -16.05
N VAL A 193 -72.71 3.06 -17.16
CA VAL A 193 -73.44 3.29 -18.42
C VAL A 193 -73.93 1.97 -19.01
N VAL A 194 -73.12 0.92 -19.01
CA VAL A 194 -73.54 -0.42 -19.47
C VAL A 194 -74.68 -0.96 -18.60
N ASN A 195 -74.61 -0.82 -17.28
CA ASN A 195 -75.70 -1.19 -16.38
C ASN A 195 -76.97 -0.38 -16.69
N SER A 196 -76.86 0.94 -16.86
CA SER A 196 -78.00 1.78 -17.22
C SER A 196 -78.61 1.44 -18.58
N LEU A 197 -77.79 1.09 -19.57
CA LEU A 197 -78.27 0.61 -20.88
C LEU A 197 -78.93 -0.76 -20.77
N THR A 198 -78.38 -1.65 -19.94
CA THR A 198 -78.94 -2.98 -19.67
C THR A 198 -80.30 -2.86 -19.00
N ASP A 199 -80.41 -2.04 -17.96
CA ASP A 199 -81.67 -1.75 -17.27
C ASP A 199 -82.70 -1.11 -18.21
N SER A 200 -82.27 -0.17 -19.06
CA SER A 200 -83.15 0.46 -20.06
C SER A 200 -83.63 -0.55 -21.10
N ALA A 201 -82.76 -1.44 -21.57
CA ALA A 201 -83.12 -2.51 -22.50
C ALA A 201 -84.10 -3.51 -21.85
N LEU A 202 -83.86 -3.91 -20.60
CA LEU A 202 -84.77 -4.73 -19.81
C LEU A 202 -86.14 -4.05 -19.62
N SER A 203 -86.17 -2.74 -19.37
CA SER A 203 -87.41 -1.98 -19.24
C SER A 203 -88.16 -1.78 -20.57
N LEU A 204 -87.49 -1.90 -21.71
CA LEU A 204 -88.08 -1.81 -23.05
C LEU A 204 -88.63 -3.15 -23.55
N ILE A 205 -88.24 -4.26 -22.93
CA ILE A 205 -88.87 -5.56 -23.15
C ILE A 205 -90.24 -5.51 -22.45
N PRO A 206 -91.36 -5.51 -23.20
CA PRO A 206 -92.68 -5.42 -22.58
C PRO A 206 -92.92 -6.69 -21.76
N THR A 207 -93.28 -6.54 -20.49
CA THR A 207 -93.92 -7.60 -19.72
C THR A 207 -95.29 -7.88 -20.35
N THR A 208 -95.30 -8.69 -21.40
CA THR A 208 -96.53 -9.34 -21.86
C THR A 208 -96.90 -10.41 -20.83
N GLY A 209 -97.99 -10.16 -20.09
CA GLY A 209 -98.91 -11.17 -19.52
C GLY A 209 -98.32 -12.19 -18.57
#